data_AF-A0A6P0R6X6-F1
#
_entry.id   AF-A0A6P0R6X6-F1
#
_cell.length_a   1.000
_cell.length_b   1.000
_cell.length_c   1.000
_cell.angle_alpha   90.00
_cell.angle_beta   90.00
_cell.angle_gamma   90.00
#
_symmetry.space_group_name_H-M   'P 1'
#
loop_
_entity.id
_entity.type
_entity.pdbx_description
1 polymer ?
#
loop_
_entity_poly.entity_id
_entity_poly.type
_entity_poly.pdbx_seq_one_letter_code
_entity_poly.pdbx_strand_id
1 'polypeptide(L)'
;MSQELIDLKRSIMEGRYDDALAIVDEWEWMSKEQILQKIESFLVRLLVHLIKNQVEERLTNSWAASIRDSVLKIQRLNIKANKTSYYIN
;
A
#
# COMPACT_ATOMS: atom_id res chain seq x y z
N MET A 1 15.17 -17.07 -2.07
CA MET A 1 13.76 -17.54 -1.99
C MET A 1 13.31 -17.28 -0.57
N SER A 2 12.18 -16.61 -0.33
CA SER A 2 11.72 -16.40 1.06
C SER A 2 11.28 -17.74 1.68
N GLN A 3 11.29 -17.82 3.01
CA GLN A 3 10.89 -19.04 3.72
C GLN A 3 9.44 -19.42 3.40
N GLU A 4 8.53 -18.45 3.29
CA GLU A 4 7.13 -18.73 2.97
C GLU A 4 6.97 -19.33 1.55
N LEU A 5 7.80 -18.92 0.59
CA LEU A 5 7.76 -19.48 -0.78
C LEU A 5 8.31 -20.92 -0.83
N ILE A 6 9.28 -21.24 0.03
CA ILE A 6 9.78 -22.61 0.21
C ILE A 6 8.68 -23.48 0.83
N ASP A 7 8.01 -22.97 1.86
CA ASP A 7 6.94 -23.68 2.57
C ASP A 7 5.69 -23.89 1.70
N LEU A 8 5.35 -22.91 0.87
CA LEU A 8 4.31 -23.03 -0.15
C LEU A 8 4.66 -24.12 -1.17
N LYS A 9 5.87 -24.08 -1.75
CA LYS A 9 6.32 -25.09 -2.72
C LYS A 9 6.29 -26.49 -2.11
N ARG A 10 6.75 -26.64 -0.87
CA ARG A 10 6.73 -27.92 -0.15
C ARG A 10 5.31 -28.44 0.05
N SER A 11 4.39 -27.59 0.51
CA SER A 11 2.99 -27.97 0.75
C SER A 11 2.29 -28.41 -0.55
N ILE A 12 2.57 -27.74 -1.67
CA ILE A 12 2.09 -28.16 -2.99
C ILE A 12 2.66 -29.53 -3.39
N MET A 13 3.96 -29.76 -3.21
CA MET A 13 4.61 -31.03 -3.56
C MET A 13 4.12 -32.20 -2.70
N GLU A 14 3.75 -31.93 -1.44
CA GLU A 14 3.28 -32.94 -0.47
C GLU A 14 1.75 -33.12 -0.48
N GLY A 15 1.03 -32.44 -1.38
CA GLY A 15 -0.42 -32.54 -1.53
C GLY A 15 -1.23 -31.88 -0.40
N ARG A 16 -0.58 -31.08 0.46
CA ARG A 16 -1.24 -30.32 1.53
C ARG A 16 -1.76 -29.00 0.99
N TYR A 17 -2.85 -29.06 0.23
CA TYR A 17 -3.40 -27.88 -0.43
C TYR A 17 -4.04 -26.89 0.53
N ASP A 18 -4.61 -27.34 1.64
CA ASP A 18 -5.16 -26.44 2.67
C ASP A 18 -4.05 -25.58 3.30
N ASP A 19 -2.91 -26.19 3.64
CA ASP A 19 -1.73 -25.46 4.13
C ASP A 19 -1.20 -24.48 3.07
N ALA A 20 -1.19 -24.89 1.79
CA ALA A 20 -0.76 -24.03 0.70
C ALA A 20 -1.70 -22.82 0.52
N LEU A 21 -3.01 -23.02 0.62
CA LEU A 21 -4.00 -21.94 0.55
C LEU A 21 -3.88 -20.98 1.73
N ALA A 22 -3.64 -21.49 2.94
CA ALA A 22 -3.43 -20.63 4.11
C ALA A 22 -2.25 -19.65 3.94
N ILE A 23 -1.15 -20.12 3.34
CA ILE A 23 0.02 -19.26 3.02
C ILE A 23 -0.35 -18.19 1.97
N VAL A 24 -1.14 -18.56 0.96
CA VAL A 24 -1.60 -17.61 -0.07
C VAL A 24 -2.50 -16.54 0.56
N ASP A 25 -3.44 -16.91 1.41
CA ASP A 25 -4.34 -15.98 2.09
C ASP A 25 -3.56 -15.00 2.98
N GLU A 26 -2.56 -15.48 3.71
CA GLU A 26 -1.67 -14.63 4.51
C GLU A 26 -0.91 -13.62 3.63
N TRP A 27 -0.38 -14.05 2.49
CA TRP A 27 0.26 -13.15 1.54
C TRP A 27 -0.68 -12.11 0.94
N GLU A 28 -1.91 -12.49 0.60
CA GLU A 28 -2.92 -11.54 0.14
C GLU A 28 -3.23 -10.48 1.20
N TRP A 29 -3.38 -10.92 2.45
CA TRP A 29 -3.60 -10.04 3.59
C TRP A 29 -2.42 -9.08 3.80
N MET A 30 -1.19 -9.60 3.84
CA MET A 30 0.03 -8.80 3.96
C MET A 30 0.20 -7.80 2.81
N SER A 31 -0.10 -8.22 1.57
CA SER A 31 -0.02 -7.35 0.40
C SER A 31 -0.97 -6.16 0.53
N LYS A 32 -2.21 -6.42 0.95
CA LYS A 32 -3.21 -5.39 1.21
C LYS A 32 -2.76 -4.45 2.32
N GLU A 33 -2.27 -4.99 3.44
CA GLU A 33 -1.81 -4.19 4.59
C GLU A 33 -0.66 -3.25 4.18
N GLN A 34 0.33 -3.75 3.45
CA GLN A 34 1.45 -2.94 2.97
C GLN A 34 1.02 -1.79 2.05
N ILE A 35 0.00 -2.00 1.22
CA ILE A 35 -0.55 -0.94 0.36
C ILE A 35 -1.21 0.14 1.22
N LEU A 36 -2.01 -0.25 2.21
CA LEU A 36 -2.69 0.68 3.11
C LEU A 36 -1.69 1.50 3.94
N GLN A 37 -0.68 0.86 4.52
CA GLN A 37 0.39 1.54 5.27
C GLN A 37 1.14 2.56 4.40
N LYS A 38 1.39 2.23 3.12
CA LYS A 38 2.01 3.17 2.19
C LYS A 38 1.10 4.36 1.90
N ILE A 39 -0.19 4.14 1.67
CA ILE A 39 -1.18 5.22 1.49
C ILE A 39 -1.19 6.13 2.72
N GLU A 40 -1.25 5.55 3.93
CA GLU A 40 -1.22 6.29 5.19
C GLU A 40 0.03 7.17 5.30
N SER A 41 1.21 6.65 4.96
CA SER A 41 2.45 7.43 4.98
C SER A 41 2.40 8.67 4.08
N PHE A 42 1.77 8.57 2.90
CA PHE A 42 1.58 9.72 2.01
C PHE A 42 0.50 10.67 2.51
N LEU A 43 -0.55 10.16 3.16
CA LEU A 43 -1.57 10.99 3.80
C LEU A 43 -0.97 11.82 4.94
N VAL A 44 -0.16 11.22 5.81
CA VAL A 44 0.54 11.95 6.88
C VAL A 44 1.39 13.07 6.30
N ARG A 45 2.22 12.78 5.27
CA ARG A 45 3.04 13.81 4.60
C ARG A 45 2.19 14.92 3.98
N LEU A 46 1.09 14.56 3.32
CA LEU A 46 0.15 15.50 2.72
C LEU A 46 -0.44 16.44 3.79
N LEU A 47 -0.97 15.87 4.87
CA LEU A 47 -1.58 16.61 5.97
C LEU A 47 -0.58 17.57 6.63
N VAL A 48 0.66 17.14 6.86
CA VAL A 48 1.72 18.01 7.38
C VAL A 48 1.91 19.25 6.51
N HIS A 49 1.99 19.09 5.18
CA HIS A 49 2.15 20.25 4.29
C HIS A 49 0.91 21.14 4.22
N LEU A 50 -0.30 20.57 4.26
CA LEU A 50 -1.55 21.34 4.28
C LEU A 50 -1.71 22.14 5.58
N ILE A 51 -1.40 21.55 6.72
CA ILE A 51 -1.42 22.22 8.03
C ILE A 51 -0.41 23.38 8.03
N LYS A 52 0.82 23.14 7.56
CA LYS A 52 1.83 24.21 7.46
C LYS A 52 1.39 25.34 6.53
N ASN A 53 0.80 25.01 5.39
CA ASN A 53 0.25 26.00 4.47
C ASN A 53 -0.85 26.85 5.14
N GLN A 54 -1.72 26.23 5.93
CA GLN A 54 -2.78 26.93 6.65
C GLN A 54 -2.25 27.84 7.76
N VAL A 55 -1.27 27.37 8.54
CA VAL A 55 -0.73 28.12 9.69
C VAL A 55 0.21 29.23 9.24
N GLU A 56 1.00 29.01 8.19
CA GLU A 56 1.96 30.00 7.68
C GLU A 56 1.38 30.92 6.60
N GLU A 57 0.13 30.70 6.17
CA GLU A 57 -0.54 31.42 5.07
C GLU A 57 0.34 31.50 3.79
N ARG A 58 1.13 30.45 3.55
CA ARG A 58 2.14 30.42 2.49
C ARG A 58 2.28 29.02 1.91
N LEU A 59 2.36 28.97 0.58
CA LEU A 59 2.69 27.76 -0.17
C LEU A 59 4.06 27.91 -0.85
N THR A 60 5.05 27.17 -0.40
CA THR A 60 6.34 27.08 -1.11
C THR A 60 6.25 26.08 -2.27
N ASN A 61 7.08 26.26 -3.31
CA ASN A 61 7.13 25.35 -4.45
C ASN A 61 7.43 23.90 -4.04
N SER A 62 8.31 23.69 -3.05
CA SER A 62 8.64 22.35 -2.58
C SER A 62 7.46 21.68 -1.87
N TRP A 63 6.63 22.45 -1.16
CA TRP A 63 5.42 21.91 -0.53
C TRP A 63 4.35 21.59 -1.56
N ALA A 64 4.13 22.49 -2.54
CA ALA A 64 3.21 22.22 -3.65
C ALA A 64 3.61 20.94 -4.40
N ALA A 65 4.90 20.75 -4.67
CA ALA A 65 5.41 19.53 -5.28
C ALA A 65 5.18 18.28 -4.41
N SER A 66 5.43 18.36 -3.09
CA SER A 66 5.22 17.26 -2.15
C SER A 66 3.74 16.88 -1.99
N ILE A 67 2.84 17.87 -1.96
CA ILE A 67 1.38 17.68 -1.96
C ILE A 67 0.96 16.92 -3.22
N ARG A 68 1.37 17.42 -4.40
CA ARG A 68 1.05 16.79 -5.68
C ARG A 68 1.57 15.35 -5.77
N ASP A 69 2.82 15.12 -5.36
CA ASP A 69 3.44 13.79 -5.34
C ASP A 69 2.67 12.84 -4.41
N SER A 70 2.24 13.30 -3.23
CA SER A 70 1.45 12.50 -2.28
C SER A 70 0.13 12.07 -2.89
N VAL A 71 -0.61 13.01 -3.50
CA VAL A 71 -1.90 12.73 -4.14
C VAL A 71 -1.74 11.70 -5.27
N LEU A 72 -0.76 11.87 -6.15
CA LEU A 72 -0.52 10.94 -7.25
C LEU A 72 -0.15 9.54 -6.76
N LYS A 73 0.68 9.44 -5.71
CA LYS A 73 1.06 8.15 -5.13
C LYS A 73 -0.11 7.46 -4.43
N ILE A 74 -0.94 8.20 -3.69
CA ILE A 74 -2.17 7.68 -3.09
C ILE A 74 -3.10 7.14 -4.17
N GLN A 75 -3.41 7.93 -5.20
CA GLN A 75 -4.29 7.51 -6.30
C GLN A 75 -3.77 6.24 -7.00
N ARG A 76 -2.46 6.19 -7.27
CA ARG A 76 -1.84 5.03 -7.91
C ARG A 76 -1.89 3.78 -7.04
N LEU A 77 -1.62 3.90 -5.74
CA LEU A 77 -1.64 2.78 -4.80
C LEU A 77 -3.05 2.30 -4.49
N ASN A 78 -4.04 3.20 -4.50
CA ASN A 78 -5.41 2.86 -4.15
C ASN A 78 -6.12 2.02 -5.21
N ILE A 79 -5.63 1.96 -6.45
CA ILE A 79 -6.21 1.14 -7.52
C ILE A 79 -5.74 -0.31 -7.40
N LYS A 80 -6.67 -1.27 -7.34
CA LYS A 80 -6.35 -2.71 -7.33
C LYS A 80 -5.90 -3.20 -8.71
N ALA A 81 -5.32 -4.41 -8.75
CA ALA A 81 -4.82 -5.02 -9.98
C ALA A 81 -5.88 -5.11 -11.11
N ASN A 82 -7.16 -5.23 -10.77
CA ASN A 82 -8.28 -5.24 -11.73
C ASN A 82 -8.61 -3.87 -12.36
N LYS A 83 -7.89 -2.80 -11.98
CA LYS A 83 -8.02 -1.41 -12.49
C LYS A 83 -9.40 -0.77 -12.36
N THR A 84 -10.35 -1.43 -11.72
CA THR A 84 -11.76 -1.03 -11.62
C THR A 84 -12.22 -0.87 -10.19
N SER A 85 -11.46 -1.36 -9.22
CA SER A 85 -11.78 -1.29 -7.80
C SER A 85 -10.66 -0.66 -6.99
N TYR A 86 -11.02 -0.17 -5.82
CA TYR A 86 -10.13 0.57 -4.93
C TYR A 86 -9.94 -0.16 -3.60
N TYR A 87 -8.78 0.02 -2.95
CA TYR A 87 -8.54 -0.48 -1.60
C TYR A 87 -9.33 0.31 -0.54
N ILE A 88 -9.54 1.60 -0.78
CA ILE A 88 -10.27 2.56 0.03
C ILE A 88 -11.28 3.27 -0.89
N ASN A 89 -12.57 3.26 -0.53
CA ASN A 89 -13.66 3.91 -1.29
C ASN A 89 -13.93 5.33 -0.80
#